data_AF-A0AA44TCS0-F1
#
_entry.id   AF-A0AA44TCS0-F1
#
_cell.length_a   1.000
_cell.length_b   1.000
_cell.length_c   1.000
_cell.angle_alpha   90.00
_cell.angle_beta   90.00
_cell.angle_gamma   90.00
#
_symmetry.space_group_name_H-M   'P 1'
#
loop_
_entity.id
_entity.type
_entity.pdbx_description
1 polymer ?
#
loop_
_entity_poly.entity_id
_entity_poly.type
_entity_poly.pdbx_seq_one_letter_code
_entity_poly.pdbx_strand_id
1 'polypeptide(L)'
;MVKVKEQIFKAERDVKYIFERANSSNKSLIIVFSAFSPIGVGPKYSYIKTLNEIDCNKLFILDDFGCRASYYLCENKDYGIERAVIGLIRYFIKEMNIKQVIACGSSKGGYAALYYGVKYGFNHIIVGSPQTLLGDYLLRSSQSTKDVAKFIAGGISVPDKKYLDEIIYDVIENSNYSPDVYIHVGKGEYHYNVHVKPLLRVFKEKNISCKLDLGNYSKHSDLIHFFPEFLRGKVHSCLEYYKVKSLLPYF
;
A
#
# COMPACT_ATOMS: atom_id res chain seq x y z
N MET A 1 26.26 3.07 -9.87
CA MET A 1 25.08 2.57 -9.12
C MET A 1 25.20 3.03 -7.68
N VAL A 2 24.31 3.92 -7.22
CA VAL A 2 24.22 4.25 -5.79
C VAL A 2 23.82 2.98 -5.06
N LYS A 3 24.61 2.57 -4.06
CA LYS A 3 24.34 1.37 -3.25
C LYS A 3 23.17 1.70 -2.32
N VAL A 4 21.97 1.36 -2.76
CA VAL A 4 20.75 1.58 -1.98
C VAL A 4 20.81 0.68 -0.75
N LYS A 5 21.01 1.26 0.44
CA LYS A 5 21.24 0.53 1.69
C LYS A 5 19.97 0.53 2.54
N GLU A 6 19.61 -0.65 3.03
CA GLU A 6 18.56 -0.81 4.05
C GLU A 6 18.94 -0.07 5.34
N GLN A 7 17.95 0.57 5.94
CA GLN A 7 18.03 1.33 7.18
C GLN A 7 16.92 0.88 8.13
N ILE A 8 17.08 1.21 9.41
CA ILE A 8 16.12 0.91 10.46
C ILE A 8 15.70 2.22 11.12
N PHE A 9 14.40 2.51 11.08
CA PHE A 9 13.81 3.61 11.84
C PHE A 9 13.41 3.11 13.22
N LYS A 10 13.99 3.72 14.26
CA LYS A 10 13.71 3.37 15.65
C LYS A 10 12.45 4.07 16.13
N ALA A 11 11.45 3.29 16.47
CA ALA A 11 10.18 3.73 17.05
C ALA A 11 9.68 2.64 18.02
N GLU A 12 8.40 2.67 18.38
CA GLU A 12 7.76 1.62 19.18
C GLU A 12 7.97 0.21 18.60
N ARG A 13 8.05 0.14 17.27
CA ARG A 13 8.51 -1.01 16.50
C ARG A 13 9.59 -0.54 15.52
N ASP A 14 10.64 -1.33 15.36
CA ASP A 14 11.68 -1.07 14.37
C ASP A 14 11.11 -1.22 12.95
N VAL A 15 11.24 -0.19 12.11
CA VAL A 15 10.77 -0.23 10.73
C VAL A 15 11.96 -0.33 9.79
N LYS A 16 12.06 -1.43 9.05
CA LYS A 16 13.07 -1.60 7.99
C LYS A 16 12.62 -0.89 6.73
N TYR A 17 13.48 -0.05 6.17
CA TYR A 17 13.17 0.72 4.98
C TYR A 17 14.40 0.96 4.10
N ILE A 18 14.12 1.34 2.87
CA ILE A 18 15.06 1.93 1.93
C ILE A 18 14.54 3.30 1.55
N PHE A 19 15.41 4.31 1.60
CA PHE A 19 15.09 5.64 1.11
C PHE A 19 16.03 6.03 -0.03
N GLU A 20 15.45 6.43 -1.16
CA GLU A 20 16.15 7.02 -2.29
C GLU A 20 15.70 8.47 -2.43
N ARG A 21 16.64 9.41 -2.29
CA ARG A 21 16.38 10.84 -2.46
C ARG A 21 16.28 11.17 -3.95
N ALA A 22 15.38 12.09 -4.31
CA ALA A 22 15.36 12.67 -5.65
C ALA A 22 16.68 13.40 -5.95
N ASN A 23 17.12 13.39 -7.21
CA ASN A 23 18.23 14.22 -7.68
C ASN A 23 17.78 15.66 -7.92
N SER A 24 16.52 15.87 -8.30
CA SER A 24 15.92 17.20 -8.46
C SER A 24 15.31 17.75 -7.16
N SER A 25 14.78 18.97 -7.23
CA SER A 25 14.01 19.61 -6.16
C SER A 25 12.59 19.05 -5.98
N ASN A 26 12.27 17.89 -6.57
CA ASN A 26 10.95 17.26 -6.52
C ASN A 26 10.45 17.10 -5.07
N LYS A 27 9.25 17.65 -4.81
CA LYS A 27 8.58 17.63 -3.50
C LYS A 27 7.51 16.55 -3.39
N SER A 28 7.52 15.57 -4.28
CA SER A 28 6.74 14.34 -4.17
C SER A 28 7.52 13.26 -3.41
N LEU A 29 6.77 12.38 -2.73
CA LEU A 29 7.26 11.16 -2.10
C LEU A 29 6.43 9.97 -2.59
N ILE A 30 7.09 8.97 -3.14
CA ILE A 30 6.49 7.68 -3.46
C ILE A 30 6.76 6.73 -2.29
N ILE A 31 5.70 6.19 -1.69
CA ILE A 31 5.78 5.19 -0.63
C ILE A 31 5.41 3.85 -1.23
N VAL A 32 6.30 2.86 -1.06
CA VAL A 32 6.12 1.52 -1.61
C VAL A 32 6.03 0.51 -0.47
N PHE A 33 4.88 -0.15 -0.35
CA PHE A 33 4.69 -1.23 0.60
C PHE A 33 5.01 -2.58 -0.06
N SER A 34 5.89 -3.36 0.57
CA SER A 34 6.24 -4.72 0.11
C SER A 34 5.03 -5.66 0.00
N ALA A 35 5.07 -6.54 -1.01
CA ALA A 35 4.10 -7.62 -1.20
C ALA A 35 4.32 -8.78 -0.21
N PHE A 36 3.53 -9.85 -0.36
CA PHE A 36 3.56 -11.04 0.50
C PHE A 36 4.61 -12.04 -0.02
N SER A 37 5.55 -12.48 0.84
CA SER A 37 6.55 -13.52 0.48
C SER A 37 6.02 -14.95 0.68
N PRO A 38 6.43 -15.92 -0.17
CA PRO A 38 6.17 -17.34 0.07
C PRO A 38 6.67 -17.83 1.43
N ILE A 39 6.12 -18.96 1.90
CA ILE A 39 6.59 -19.60 3.15
C ILE A 39 8.07 -19.95 3.04
N GLY A 40 8.82 -19.70 4.12
CA GLY A 40 10.27 -19.93 4.17
C GLY A 40 11.12 -18.86 3.50
N VAL A 41 10.50 -17.86 2.85
CA VAL A 41 11.19 -16.72 2.22
C VAL A 41 10.91 -15.46 3.03
N GLY A 42 11.96 -14.77 3.47
CA GLY A 42 11.82 -13.49 4.14
C GLY A 42 11.11 -12.42 3.28
N PRO A 43 10.58 -11.35 3.89
CA PRO A 43 9.96 -10.25 3.15
C PRO A 43 10.98 -9.60 2.19
N LYS A 44 10.50 -9.09 1.05
CA LYS A 44 11.34 -8.43 0.04
C LYS A 44 10.75 -7.08 -0.38
N TYR A 45 11.61 -6.08 -0.55
CA TYR A 45 11.20 -4.80 -1.14
C TYR A 45 10.62 -5.01 -2.54
N SER A 46 9.50 -4.33 -2.80
CA SER A 46 8.80 -4.41 -4.07
C SER A 46 9.12 -3.19 -4.94
N TYR A 47 9.08 -3.35 -6.26
CA TYR A 47 9.14 -2.26 -7.26
C TYR A 47 10.39 -1.37 -7.28
N ILE A 48 11.48 -1.71 -6.58
CA ILE A 48 12.75 -0.96 -6.67
C ILE A 48 13.19 -0.79 -8.13
N LYS A 49 13.23 -1.90 -8.89
CA LYS A 49 13.59 -1.86 -10.32
C LYS A 49 12.54 -1.17 -11.19
N THR A 50 11.27 -1.23 -10.83
CA THR A 50 10.18 -0.63 -11.60
C THR A 50 10.22 0.90 -11.53
N LEU A 51 10.69 1.46 -10.42
CA LEU A 51 10.69 2.89 -10.13
C LEU A 51 12.11 3.50 -10.14
N ASN A 52 13.13 2.76 -10.60
CA ASN A 52 14.53 3.18 -10.56
C ASN A 52 14.79 4.46 -11.39
N GLU A 53 14.18 4.55 -12.56
CA GLU A 53 14.33 5.66 -13.52
C GLU A 53 13.48 6.88 -13.17
N ILE A 54 12.60 6.78 -12.15
CA ILE A 54 11.77 7.90 -11.73
C ILE A 54 12.55 8.77 -10.75
N ASP A 55 12.78 10.02 -11.15
CA ASP A 55 13.39 11.04 -10.29
C ASP A 55 12.37 11.63 -9.29
N CYS A 56 12.28 11.00 -8.13
CA CYS A 56 11.38 11.35 -7.04
C CYS A 56 11.95 10.80 -5.72
N ASN A 57 11.54 11.37 -4.58
CA ASN A 57 11.85 10.76 -3.30
C ASN A 57 11.06 9.45 -3.22
N LYS A 58 11.72 8.36 -2.87
CA LYS A 58 11.12 7.03 -2.81
C LYS A 58 11.44 6.40 -1.46
N LEU A 59 10.40 5.97 -0.76
CA LEU A 59 10.46 5.29 0.52
C LEU A 59 9.87 3.89 0.36
N PHE A 60 10.73 2.88 0.33
CA PHE A 60 10.32 1.48 0.29
C PHE A 60 10.30 0.94 1.72
N ILE A 61 9.16 0.40 2.16
CA ILE A 61 8.98 -0.09 3.53
C ILE A 61 8.82 -1.61 3.49
N LEU A 62 9.59 -2.30 4.32
CA LEU A 62 9.55 -3.75 4.46
C LEU A 62 8.62 -4.14 5.61
N ASP A 63 7.78 -5.14 5.40
CA ASP A 63 6.91 -5.71 6.43
C ASP A 63 7.66 -6.83 7.15
N ASP A 64 8.50 -6.47 8.12
CA ASP A 64 9.34 -7.40 8.87
C ASP A 64 9.21 -7.16 10.38
N PHE A 65 8.03 -7.48 10.91
CA PHE A 65 7.65 -7.21 12.31
C PHE A 65 7.50 -8.48 13.14
N GLY A 66 8.27 -9.53 12.83
CA GLY A 66 8.26 -10.80 13.60
C GLY A 66 7.23 -11.84 13.13
N CYS A 67 6.43 -11.52 12.11
CA CYS A 67 5.62 -12.47 11.36
C CYS A 67 5.92 -12.33 9.85
N ARG A 68 5.53 -13.32 9.04
CA ARG A 68 5.69 -13.27 7.57
C ARG A 68 4.96 -12.08 6.93
N ALA A 69 3.93 -11.57 7.58
CA ALA A 69 3.24 -10.35 7.24
C ALA A 69 2.51 -9.81 8.48
N SER A 70 2.47 -8.49 8.63
CA SER A 70 1.61 -7.78 9.58
C SER A 70 0.55 -6.93 8.88
N TYR A 71 0.61 -6.86 7.54
CA TYR A 71 -0.13 -5.88 6.73
C TYR A 71 0.14 -4.43 7.14
N TYR A 72 1.25 -4.19 7.86
CA TYR A 72 1.60 -2.91 8.47
C TYR A 72 0.54 -2.38 9.44
N LEU A 73 -0.22 -3.29 10.08
CA LEU A 73 -1.34 -2.93 10.96
C LEU A 73 -0.96 -3.03 12.43
N CYS A 74 -0.98 -4.25 12.96
CA CYS A 74 -0.94 -4.52 14.39
C CYS A 74 -0.45 -5.93 14.69
N GLU A 75 -0.11 -6.14 15.96
CA GLU A 75 0.11 -7.44 16.59
C GLU A 75 -0.90 -7.58 17.73
N ASN A 76 -1.72 -8.64 17.74
CA ASN A 76 -2.78 -8.85 18.73
C ASN A 76 -3.70 -7.63 18.91
N LYS A 77 -4.11 -6.99 17.80
CA LYS A 77 -4.91 -5.76 17.75
C LYS A 77 -4.22 -4.53 18.36
N ASP A 78 -2.94 -4.62 18.74
CA ASP A 78 -2.12 -3.45 19.10
C ASP A 78 -1.47 -2.83 17.86
N TYR A 79 -1.89 -1.61 17.52
CA TYR A 79 -1.46 -0.86 16.35
C TYR A 79 -0.08 -0.18 16.48
N GLY A 80 0.83 -0.69 17.33
CA GLY A 80 2.20 -0.19 17.47
C GLY A 80 3.01 -0.26 16.16
N ILE A 81 2.75 -1.29 15.33
CA ILE A 81 3.32 -1.38 13.98
C ILE A 81 2.85 -0.20 13.13
N GLU A 82 1.55 0.08 13.13
CA GLU A 82 1.01 1.20 12.36
C GLU A 82 1.62 2.53 12.79
N ARG A 83 1.64 2.80 14.11
CA ARG A 83 2.20 4.02 14.68
C ARG A 83 3.68 4.21 14.29
N ALA A 84 4.46 3.14 14.28
CA ALA A 84 5.86 3.18 13.86
C ALA A 84 6.00 3.51 12.37
N VAL A 85 5.23 2.86 11.50
CA VAL A 85 5.28 3.07 10.04
C VAL A 85 4.84 4.48 9.66
N ILE A 86 3.74 5.00 10.22
CA ILE A 86 3.34 6.39 9.95
C ILE A 86 4.35 7.38 10.53
N GLY A 87 5.00 7.07 11.65
CA GLY A 87 6.09 7.86 12.21
C GLY A 87 7.25 8.04 11.22
N LEU A 88 7.69 6.94 10.60
CA LEU A 88 8.70 6.94 9.53
C LEU A 88 8.25 7.79 8.33
N ILE A 89 7.02 7.60 7.87
CA ILE A 89 6.49 8.35 6.71
C ILE A 89 6.45 9.85 7.02
N ARG A 90 5.94 10.25 8.19
CA ARG A 90 5.87 11.65 8.64
C ARG A 90 7.25 12.26 8.81
N TYR A 91 8.23 11.49 9.28
CA TYR A 91 9.62 11.92 9.34
C TYR A 91 10.12 12.37 7.95
N PHE A 92 9.98 11.53 6.92
CA PHE A 92 10.42 11.90 5.57
C PHE A 92 9.57 13.01 4.93
N ILE A 93 8.26 13.05 5.21
CA ILE A 93 7.40 14.16 4.76
C ILE A 93 7.94 15.49 5.28
N LYS A 94 8.27 15.56 6.58
CA LYS A 94 8.80 16.77 7.21
C LYS A 94 10.21 17.09 6.71
N GLU A 95 11.13 16.13 6.79
CA GLU A 95 12.55 16.32 6.49
C GLU A 95 12.79 16.78 5.05
N MET A 96 12.00 16.24 4.11
CA MET A 96 12.16 16.56 2.68
C MET A 96 11.26 17.72 2.22
N ASN A 97 10.43 18.27 3.12
CA ASN A 97 9.38 19.24 2.83
C ASN A 97 8.46 18.75 1.69
N ILE A 98 7.97 17.52 1.82
CA ILE A 98 7.08 16.88 0.84
C ILE A 98 5.74 17.60 0.80
N LYS A 99 5.22 17.77 -0.42
CA LYS A 99 3.93 18.40 -0.73
C LYS A 99 2.94 17.43 -1.36
N GLN A 100 3.44 16.33 -1.90
CA GLN A 100 2.62 15.29 -2.51
C GLN A 100 3.09 13.90 -2.08
N VAL A 101 2.17 13.05 -1.66
CA VAL A 101 2.43 11.66 -1.29
C VAL A 101 1.68 10.72 -2.22
N ILE A 102 2.40 9.77 -2.81
CA ILE A 102 1.86 8.70 -3.65
C ILE A 102 2.14 7.38 -2.92
N ALA A 103 1.10 6.68 -2.45
CA ALA A 103 1.25 5.34 -1.88
C ALA A 103 0.96 4.26 -2.91
N CYS A 104 1.80 3.24 -2.97
CA CYS A 104 1.61 2.14 -3.91
C CYS A 104 2.04 0.78 -3.38
N GLY A 105 1.49 -0.26 -4.02
CA GLY A 105 1.79 -1.65 -3.73
C GLY A 105 0.79 -2.59 -4.43
N SER A 106 1.12 -3.87 -4.49
CA SER A 106 0.15 -4.90 -4.90
C SER A 106 -0.19 -5.83 -3.76
N SER A 107 -1.35 -6.47 -3.85
CA SER A 107 -1.79 -7.46 -2.88
C SER A 107 -1.74 -6.89 -1.46
N LYS A 108 -0.93 -7.47 -0.58
CA LYS A 108 -0.71 -6.99 0.78
C LYS A 108 -0.22 -5.54 0.80
N GLY A 109 0.72 -5.19 -0.08
CA GLY A 109 1.19 -3.82 -0.22
C GLY A 109 0.11 -2.90 -0.76
N GLY A 110 -0.78 -3.41 -1.62
CA GLY A 110 -1.94 -2.66 -2.12
C GLY A 110 -2.96 -2.38 -1.01
N TYR A 111 -3.21 -3.34 -0.13
CA TYR A 111 -4.01 -3.13 1.08
C TYR A 111 -3.40 -2.03 1.95
N ALA A 112 -2.10 -2.10 2.25
CA ALA A 112 -1.43 -1.11 3.08
C ALA A 112 -1.44 0.29 2.44
N ALA A 113 -1.20 0.39 1.13
CA ALA A 113 -1.29 1.65 0.42
C ALA A 113 -2.69 2.30 0.53
N LEU A 114 -3.76 1.49 0.43
CA LEU A 114 -5.13 1.96 0.66
C LEU A 114 -5.35 2.39 2.11
N TYR A 115 -5.01 1.53 3.07
CA TYR A 115 -5.19 1.80 4.51
C TYR A 115 -4.51 3.11 4.92
N TYR A 116 -3.22 3.27 4.63
CA TYR A 116 -2.47 4.47 5.02
C TYR A 116 -2.90 5.68 4.21
N GLY A 117 -3.13 5.52 2.90
CA GLY A 117 -3.50 6.63 2.04
C GLY A 117 -4.84 7.26 2.43
N VAL A 118 -5.84 6.42 2.73
CA VAL A 118 -7.15 6.88 3.18
C VAL A 118 -7.11 7.39 4.62
N LYS A 119 -6.44 6.69 5.55
CA LYS A 119 -6.40 7.08 6.97
C LYS A 119 -5.60 8.36 7.22
N TYR A 120 -4.54 8.59 6.46
CA TYR A 120 -3.58 9.68 6.70
C TYR A 120 -3.56 10.76 5.61
N GLY A 121 -4.50 10.73 4.67
CA GLY A 121 -4.70 11.80 3.71
C GLY A 121 -3.58 11.96 2.70
N PHE A 122 -3.09 10.85 2.14
CA PHE A 122 -2.15 10.92 1.03
C PHE A 122 -2.87 11.35 -0.26
N ASN A 123 -2.14 11.91 -1.22
CA ASN A 123 -2.75 12.50 -2.41
C ASN A 123 -3.21 11.44 -3.41
N HIS A 124 -2.36 10.43 -3.65
CA HIS A 124 -2.60 9.41 -4.66
C HIS A 124 -2.35 8.01 -4.11
N ILE A 125 -3.19 7.06 -4.50
CA ILE A 125 -3.08 5.65 -4.13
C ILE A 125 -3.09 4.82 -5.43
N ILE A 126 -2.02 4.07 -5.70
CA ILE A 126 -1.88 3.27 -6.93
C ILE A 126 -1.66 1.80 -6.54
N VAL A 127 -2.67 0.96 -6.78
CA VAL A 127 -2.69 -0.41 -6.22
C VAL A 127 -3.02 -1.49 -7.23
N GLY A 128 -2.40 -2.66 -7.05
CA GLY A 128 -2.62 -3.85 -7.86
C GLY A 128 -3.32 -4.94 -7.05
N SER A 129 -4.49 -5.40 -7.50
CA SER A 129 -5.28 -6.50 -6.90
C SER A 129 -5.26 -6.54 -5.35
N PRO A 130 -5.69 -5.46 -4.67
CA PRO A 130 -5.63 -5.36 -3.20
C PRO A 130 -6.56 -6.37 -2.50
N GLN A 131 -6.15 -6.93 -1.36
CA GLN A 131 -6.98 -7.84 -0.54
C GLN A 131 -7.72 -7.10 0.58
N THR A 132 -8.85 -6.46 0.28
CA THR A 132 -9.59 -5.62 1.25
C THR A 132 -10.29 -6.40 2.37
N LEU A 133 -10.95 -7.51 2.05
CA LEU A 133 -11.48 -8.48 3.03
C LEU A 133 -10.35 -9.38 3.58
N LEU A 134 -9.61 -8.91 4.59
CA LEU A 134 -8.44 -9.63 5.12
C LEU A 134 -8.78 -10.95 5.81
N GLY A 135 -9.85 -11.00 6.60
CA GLY A 135 -10.29 -12.20 7.28
C GLY A 135 -10.66 -13.30 6.29
N ASP A 136 -11.46 -12.96 5.28
CA ASP A 136 -11.80 -13.85 4.15
C ASP A 136 -10.55 -14.35 3.44
N TYR A 137 -9.59 -13.47 3.15
CA TYR A 137 -8.38 -13.84 2.42
C TYR A 137 -7.46 -14.75 3.26
N LEU A 138 -7.16 -14.35 4.50
CA LEU A 138 -6.15 -14.99 5.34
C LEU A 138 -6.61 -16.31 5.96
N LEU A 139 -7.92 -16.46 6.18
CA LEU A 139 -8.51 -17.66 6.78
C LEU A 139 -9.12 -18.62 5.75
N ARG A 140 -9.05 -18.29 4.45
CA ARG A 140 -9.47 -19.17 3.37
C ARG A 140 -8.75 -20.52 3.47
N SER A 141 -9.49 -21.62 3.38
CA SER A 141 -8.96 -22.98 3.57
C SER A 141 -7.81 -23.34 2.62
N SER A 142 -7.78 -22.75 1.43
CA SER A 142 -6.72 -22.95 0.44
C SER A 142 -5.43 -22.18 0.74
N GLN A 143 -5.40 -21.35 1.79
CA GLN A 143 -4.29 -20.46 2.11
C GLN A 143 -3.58 -20.89 3.39
N SER A 144 -2.24 -20.96 3.32
CA SER A 144 -1.38 -21.17 4.48
C SER A 144 -1.02 -19.83 5.14
N THR A 145 -2.03 -19.11 5.62
CA THR A 145 -1.90 -17.73 6.16
C THR A 145 -2.60 -17.50 7.50
N LYS A 146 -3.05 -18.58 8.16
CA LYS A 146 -3.71 -18.51 9.49
C LYS A 146 -2.80 -17.95 10.57
N ASP A 147 -1.48 -18.16 10.45
CA ASP A 147 -0.45 -17.56 11.30
C ASP A 147 -0.48 -16.03 11.23
N VAL A 148 -0.68 -15.46 10.05
CA VAL A 148 -0.79 -14.00 9.84
C VAL A 148 -2.10 -13.46 10.42
N ALA A 149 -3.22 -14.16 10.20
CA ALA A 149 -4.50 -13.78 10.82
C ALA A 149 -4.39 -13.78 12.36
N LYS A 150 -3.79 -14.83 12.93
CA LYS A 150 -3.55 -14.94 14.37
C LYS A 150 -2.60 -13.85 14.87
N PHE A 151 -1.56 -13.50 14.12
CA PHE A 151 -0.63 -12.43 14.50
C PHE A 151 -1.34 -11.08 14.62
N ILE A 152 -2.17 -10.74 13.63
CA ILE A 152 -2.87 -9.44 13.59
C ILE A 152 -4.02 -9.41 14.61
N ALA A 153 -4.88 -10.43 14.64
CA ALA A 153 -6.11 -10.43 15.44
C ALA A 153 -5.96 -11.10 16.83
N GLY A 154 -4.84 -11.75 17.12
CA GLY A 154 -4.67 -12.57 18.33
C GLY A 154 -5.41 -13.91 18.30
N GLY A 155 -6.19 -14.18 17.25
CA GLY A 155 -7.03 -15.37 17.11
C GLY A 155 -7.48 -15.61 15.67
N ILE A 156 -8.23 -16.69 15.46
CA ILE A 156 -8.78 -17.10 14.16
C ILE A 156 -10.27 -17.46 14.24
N SER A 157 -10.95 -16.95 15.27
CA SER A 157 -12.38 -17.18 15.49
C SER A 157 -13.23 -16.39 14.48
N VAL A 158 -14.54 -16.64 14.45
CA VAL A 158 -15.49 -15.86 13.62
C VAL A 158 -15.42 -14.35 13.96
N PRO A 159 -15.40 -13.93 15.24
CA PRO A 159 -15.12 -12.54 15.61
C PRO A 159 -13.80 -11.99 15.07
N ASP A 160 -12.72 -12.78 15.09
CA ASP A 160 -11.41 -12.32 14.60
C ASP A 160 -11.40 -12.14 13.08
N LYS A 161 -12.05 -13.07 12.35
CA LYS A 161 -12.28 -12.93 10.91
C LYS A 161 -13.03 -11.64 10.60
N LYS A 162 -14.14 -11.41 11.30
CA LYS A 162 -14.98 -10.22 11.11
C LYS A 162 -14.19 -8.95 11.36
N TYR A 163 -13.47 -8.88 12.49
CA TYR A 163 -12.56 -7.78 12.81
C TYR A 163 -11.60 -7.50 11.66
N LEU A 164 -10.90 -8.52 11.14
CA LEU A 164 -9.95 -8.37 10.03
C LEU A 164 -10.61 -7.84 8.74
N ASP A 165 -11.80 -8.34 8.41
CA ASP A 165 -12.55 -7.91 7.22
C ASP A 165 -13.01 -6.44 7.32
N GLU A 166 -13.30 -5.94 8.53
CA GLU A 166 -13.84 -4.60 8.76
C GLU A 166 -12.78 -3.49 8.78
N ILE A 167 -11.52 -3.77 9.14
CA ILE A 167 -10.45 -2.76 9.37
C ILE A 167 -10.41 -1.66 8.30
N ILE A 168 -10.31 -2.05 7.02
CA ILE A 168 -10.15 -1.07 5.94
C ILE A 168 -11.44 -0.32 5.63
N TYR A 169 -12.60 -0.97 5.80
CA TYR A 169 -13.89 -0.34 5.58
C TYR A 169 -14.20 0.65 6.69
N ASP A 170 -13.86 0.34 7.94
CA ASP A 170 -13.94 1.28 9.05
C ASP A 170 -13.04 2.50 8.81
N VAL A 171 -11.84 2.31 8.28
CA VAL A 171 -10.95 3.42 7.90
C VAL A 171 -11.57 4.30 6.82
N ILE A 172 -12.16 3.70 5.79
CA ILE A 172 -12.81 4.45 4.71
C ILE A 172 -14.06 5.17 5.22
N GLU A 173 -14.82 4.52 6.10
CA GLU A 173 -16.05 5.06 6.68
C GLU A 173 -15.79 6.32 7.51
N ASN A 174 -14.72 6.30 8.30
CA ASN A 174 -14.36 7.35 9.25
C ASN A 174 -13.39 8.40 8.69
N SER A 175 -12.92 8.27 7.45
CA SER A 175 -11.98 9.23 6.86
C SER A 175 -12.70 10.41 6.22
N ASN A 176 -12.17 11.61 6.45
CA ASN A 176 -12.57 12.84 5.75
C ASN A 176 -11.63 13.17 4.58
N TYR A 177 -10.67 12.30 4.28
CA TYR A 177 -9.73 12.47 3.18
C TYR A 177 -10.26 11.83 1.91
N SER A 178 -10.01 12.48 0.77
CA SER A 178 -10.42 12.02 -0.55
C SER A 178 -9.21 11.87 -1.48
N PRO A 179 -8.39 10.82 -1.31
CA PRO A 179 -7.29 10.54 -2.24
C PRO A 179 -7.81 10.21 -3.64
N ASP A 180 -6.98 10.44 -4.67
CA ASP A 180 -7.20 9.87 -5.99
C ASP A 180 -6.68 8.43 -6.02
N VAL A 181 -7.60 7.48 -6.22
CA VAL A 181 -7.29 6.04 -6.20
C VAL A 181 -7.24 5.47 -7.62
N TYR A 182 -6.23 4.66 -7.89
CA TYR A 182 -6.04 3.94 -9.15
C TYR A 182 -5.85 2.46 -8.84
N ILE A 183 -6.74 1.61 -9.37
CA ILE A 183 -6.72 0.17 -9.12
C ILE A 183 -6.50 -0.55 -10.44
N HIS A 184 -5.48 -1.41 -10.50
CA HIS A 184 -5.32 -2.39 -11.56
C HIS A 184 -5.64 -3.79 -11.05
N VAL A 185 -6.44 -4.55 -11.79
CA VAL A 185 -6.78 -5.94 -11.46
C VAL A 185 -7.17 -6.71 -12.72
N GLY A 186 -6.87 -8.01 -12.76
CA GLY A 186 -7.31 -8.88 -13.85
C GLY A 186 -8.82 -9.10 -13.80
N LYS A 187 -9.48 -8.94 -14.94
CA LYS A 187 -10.96 -9.08 -15.05
C LYS A 187 -11.47 -10.47 -14.66
N GLY A 188 -10.62 -11.50 -14.76
CA GLY A 188 -10.94 -12.86 -14.35
C GLY A 188 -10.43 -13.24 -12.96
N GLU A 189 -9.74 -12.34 -12.24
CA GLU A 189 -9.19 -12.65 -10.92
C GLU A 189 -10.28 -12.79 -9.86
N TYR A 190 -10.05 -13.70 -8.91
CA TYR A 190 -10.80 -13.77 -7.65
C TYR A 190 -10.84 -12.41 -6.95
N HIS A 191 -9.70 -11.68 -6.94
CA HIS A 191 -9.61 -10.40 -6.26
C HIS A 191 -10.52 -9.33 -6.85
N TYR A 192 -10.77 -9.35 -8.16
CA TYR A 192 -11.69 -8.39 -8.76
C TYR A 192 -13.10 -8.53 -8.18
N ASN A 193 -13.60 -9.77 -8.12
CA ASN A 193 -14.97 -10.03 -7.69
C ASN A 193 -15.15 -9.89 -6.18
N VAL A 194 -14.18 -10.35 -5.38
CA VAL A 194 -14.33 -10.44 -3.93
C VAL A 194 -13.82 -9.21 -3.20
N HIS A 195 -12.72 -8.61 -3.65
CA HIS A 195 -12.09 -7.51 -2.91
C HIS A 195 -12.34 -6.14 -3.58
N VAL A 196 -12.18 -6.06 -4.90
CA VAL A 196 -12.24 -4.76 -5.62
C VAL A 196 -13.68 -4.30 -5.81
N LYS A 197 -14.62 -5.15 -6.24
CA LYS A 197 -16.02 -4.73 -6.43
C LYS A 197 -16.67 -4.16 -5.16
N PRO A 198 -16.55 -4.78 -3.97
CA PRO A 198 -17.06 -4.18 -2.74
C PRO A 198 -16.38 -2.84 -2.41
N LEU A 199 -15.07 -2.75 -2.56
CA LEU A 199 -14.32 -1.50 -2.36
C LEU A 199 -14.84 -0.36 -3.25
N LEU A 200 -15.10 -0.63 -4.53
CA LEU A 200 -15.63 0.36 -5.47
C LEU A 200 -17.01 0.90 -5.06
N ARG A 201 -17.85 0.08 -4.42
CA ARG A 201 -19.16 0.52 -3.92
C ARG A 201 -18.99 1.52 -2.78
N VAL A 202 -18.14 1.20 -1.82
CA VAL A 202 -17.86 2.07 -0.66
C VAL A 202 -17.19 3.37 -1.10
N PHE A 203 -16.24 3.32 -2.05
CA PHE A 203 -15.66 4.54 -2.62
C PHE A 203 -16.69 5.43 -3.31
N LYS A 204 -17.66 4.85 -4.03
CA LYS A 204 -18.76 5.61 -4.62
C LYS A 204 -19.63 6.27 -3.55
N GLU A 205 -19.97 5.56 -2.48
CA GLU A 205 -20.76 6.09 -1.36
C GLU A 205 -20.05 7.24 -0.63
N LYS A 206 -18.72 7.16 -0.52
CA LYS A 206 -17.87 8.19 0.11
C LYS A 206 -17.36 9.27 -0.84
N ASN A 207 -17.80 9.26 -2.10
CA ASN A 207 -17.30 10.19 -3.14
C ASN A 207 -15.76 10.20 -3.27
N ILE A 208 -15.09 9.07 -3.00
CA ILE A 208 -13.65 8.92 -3.20
C ILE A 208 -13.40 8.64 -4.68
N SER A 209 -12.60 9.50 -5.32
CA SER A 209 -12.17 9.34 -6.72
C SER A 209 -11.45 8.01 -6.91
N CYS A 210 -12.00 7.12 -7.75
CA CYS A 210 -11.39 5.84 -8.04
C CYS A 210 -11.46 5.49 -9.53
N LYS A 211 -10.31 5.22 -10.13
CA LYS A 211 -10.18 4.78 -11.52
C LYS A 211 -9.74 3.32 -11.56
N LEU A 212 -10.58 2.48 -12.17
CA LEU A 212 -10.34 1.05 -12.35
C LEU A 212 -9.72 0.79 -13.73
N ASP A 213 -8.65 0.01 -13.75
CA ASP A 213 -8.00 -0.54 -14.93
C ASP A 213 -8.13 -2.07 -14.91
N LEU A 214 -8.75 -2.64 -15.94
CA LEU A 214 -9.05 -4.07 -16.02
C LEU A 214 -8.11 -4.76 -17.01
N GLY A 215 -7.21 -5.59 -16.48
CA GLY A 215 -6.33 -6.43 -17.29
C GLY A 215 -7.04 -7.66 -17.87
N ASN A 216 -6.59 -8.12 -19.04
CA ASN A 216 -7.12 -9.34 -19.68
C ASN A 216 -6.41 -10.60 -19.17
N TYR A 217 -6.55 -10.91 -17.88
CA TYR A 217 -6.01 -12.11 -17.25
C TYR A 217 -6.88 -12.55 -16.07
N SER A 218 -6.66 -13.79 -15.61
CA SER A 218 -7.51 -14.44 -14.58
C SER A 218 -6.75 -14.94 -13.37
N LYS A 219 -5.44 -15.21 -13.48
CA LYS A 219 -4.66 -15.70 -12.34
C LYS A 219 -4.01 -14.53 -11.61
N HIS A 220 -4.02 -14.60 -10.29
CA HIS A 220 -3.33 -13.59 -9.48
C HIS A 220 -1.82 -13.55 -9.72
N SER A 221 -1.22 -14.71 -10.05
CA SER A 221 0.19 -14.80 -10.43
C SER A 221 0.56 -13.92 -11.62
N ASP A 222 -0.39 -13.63 -12.51
CA ASP A 222 -0.11 -12.92 -13.76
C ASP A 222 0.02 -11.41 -13.52
N LEU A 223 -0.44 -10.90 -12.36
CA LEU A 223 -0.36 -9.49 -11.97
C LEU A 223 1.07 -8.91 -12.09
N ILE A 224 2.09 -9.73 -11.83
CA ILE A 224 3.50 -9.36 -11.95
C ILE A 224 3.87 -8.88 -13.37
N HIS A 225 3.17 -9.33 -14.39
CA HIS A 225 3.43 -8.97 -15.78
C HIS A 225 2.75 -7.67 -16.21
N PHE A 226 1.71 -7.23 -15.50
CA PHE A 226 0.87 -6.09 -15.90
C PHE A 226 1.02 -4.88 -14.97
N PHE A 227 1.04 -5.12 -13.67
CA PHE A 227 1.04 -4.02 -12.69
C PHE A 227 2.29 -3.13 -12.74
N PRO A 228 3.53 -3.63 -12.99
CA PRO A 228 4.70 -2.76 -13.02
C PRO A 228 4.61 -1.62 -14.06
N GLU A 229 4.09 -1.91 -15.25
CA GLU A 229 3.91 -0.91 -16.30
C GLU A 229 2.81 0.09 -15.92
N PHE A 230 1.67 -0.40 -15.45
CA PHE A 230 0.57 0.43 -14.95
C PHE A 230 1.05 1.37 -13.84
N LEU A 231 1.77 0.84 -12.85
CA LEU A 231 2.33 1.59 -11.73
C LEU A 231 3.24 2.71 -12.22
N ARG A 232 4.22 2.39 -13.07
CA ARG A 232 5.16 3.37 -13.62
C ARG A 232 4.42 4.48 -14.37
N GLY A 233 3.45 4.12 -15.21
CA GLY A 233 2.64 5.08 -15.97
C GLY A 233 1.84 6.01 -15.07
N LYS A 234 1.15 5.47 -14.06
CA LYS A 234 0.34 6.29 -13.12
C LYS A 234 1.20 7.17 -12.22
N VAL A 235 2.33 6.67 -11.74
CA VAL A 235 3.29 7.51 -11.00
C VAL A 235 3.74 8.69 -11.86
N HIS A 236 4.12 8.45 -13.12
CA HIS A 236 4.51 9.52 -14.04
C HIS A 236 3.38 10.55 -14.21
N SER A 237 2.14 10.12 -14.45
CA SER A 237 1.00 11.02 -14.55
C SER A 237 0.78 11.87 -13.30
N CYS A 238 0.91 11.29 -12.09
CA CYS A 238 0.73 12.03 -10.84
C CYS A 238 1.85 13.07 -10.62
N LEU A 239 3.09 12.73 -11.01
CA LEU A 239 4.22 13.66 -10.90
C LEU A 239 4.11 14.82 -11.89
N GLU A 240 3.72 14.57 -13.14
CA GLU A 240 3.54 15.62 -14.14
C GLU A 240 2.37 16.55 -13.78
N TYR A 241 1.25 16.00 -13.32
CA TYR A 241 0.12 16.80 -12.83
C TYR A 241 0.55 17.76 -11.70
N TYR A 242 1.34 17.27 -10.74
CA TYR A 242 1.88 18.10 -9.67
C TYR A 242 2.80 19.21 -10.18
N LYS A 243 3.72 18.90 -11.10
CA LYS A 243 4.63 19.90 -11.69
C LYS A 243 3.84 21.04 -12.32
N VAL A 244 2.86 20.72 -13.18
CA VAL A 244 2.01 21.72 -13.83
C VAL A 244 1.26 22.56 -12.80
N LYS A 245 0.68 21.91 -11.79
CA LYS A 245 -0.08 22.59 -10.73
C LYS A 245 0.77 23.51 -9.88
N SER A 246 2.02 23.13 -9.59
CA SER A 246 2.97 23.91 -8.79
C SER A 246 3.51 25.16 -9.51
N LEU A 247 3.29 25.28 -10.82
CA LEU A 247 3.65 26.46 -11.61
C LEU A 247 2.52 27.50 -11.66
N LEU A 248 1.31 27.17 -11.18
CA LEU A 248 0.18 28.08 -11.15
C LEU A 248 0.31 29.04 -9.95
N PRO A 249 0.10 30.36 -10.13
CA PRO A 249 0.37 31.38 -9.11
C PRO A 249 -0.53 31.33 -7.86
N TYR A 250 -1.47 30.38 -7.78
CA TYR A 250 -2.47 30.26 -6.71
C TYR A 250 -2.45 28.90 -6.00
N PHE A 251 -1.38 28.11 -6.16
CA PHE A 251 -1.24 26.77 -5.57
C PHE A 251 -0.05 26.62 -4.63
#